data_AF-A0A7S3IRU1-F1
#
_entry.id   AF-A0A7S3IRU1-F1
#
_cell.length_a   1.000
_cell.length_b   1.000
_cell.length_c   1.000
_cell.angle_alpha   90.00
_cell.angle_beta   90.00
_cell.angle_gamma   90.00
#
_symmetry.space_group_name_H-M   'P 1'
#
loop_
_entity.id
_entity.type
_entity.pdbx_description
1 polymer ?
#
loop_
_entity_poly.entity_id
_entity_poly.type
_entity_poly.pdbx_seq_one_letter_code
_entity_poly.pdbx_strand_id
1 'polypeptide(L)'
;MVNGMIHSMGPEQLLTLIDKFFPLIEPPIQDQTGAYDLMSRRMAVGLLPDIAGCLGPQIVQYADRVINLLFFVLEGELPMEVKTIAISAIGEICLNIESDFMPYFNKSMEMLVLAGQSSMELTSQIAVAEDRRIIHDMRQATIDSFLCIINGVKSTEVAMTAEQHYEILTQ
;
A
#
# COMPACT_ATOMS: atom_id res chain seq x y z
N MET A 1 16.83 2.17 9.20
CA MET A 1 16.94 1.85 10.64
C MET A 1 15.56 1.60 11.25
N VAL A 2 14.54 2.40 10.93
CA VAL A 2 13.16 2.24 11.45
C VAL A 2 12.46 0.95 10.95
N ASN A 3 12.54 0.60 9.66
CA ASN A 3 11.94 -0.66 9.14
C ASN A 3 12.45 -1.90 9.89
N GLY A 4 13.76 -1.97 10.13
CA GLY A 4 14.37 -3.07 10.89
C GLY A 4 13.89 -3.14 12.34
N MET A 5 13.56 -2.00 12.96
CA MET A 5 12.98 -1.97 14.30
C MET A 5 11.55 -2.51 14.29
N ILE A 6 10.72 -2.11 13.32
CA ILE A 6 9.35 -2.60 13.17
C ILE A 6 9.31 -4.12 13.03
N HIS A 7 10.18 -4.71 12.21
CA HIS A 7 10.24 -6.17 12.06
C HIS A 7 10.83 -6.89 13.28
N SER A 8 11.67 -6.23 14.08
CA SER A 8 12.21 -6.79 15.33
C SER A 8 11.24 -6.66 16.50
N MET A 9 10.25 -5.78 16.39
CA MET A 9 9.19 -5.57 17.37
C MET A 9 8.04 -6.53 17.04
N GLY A 10 7.54 -7.24 18.04
CA GLY A 10 6.34 -8.07 17.87
C GLY A 10 5.10 -7.21 17.63
N PRO A 11 4.03 -7.77 17.03
CA PRO A 11 2.79 -7.05 16.72
C PRO A 11 2.19 -6.35 17.95
N GLU A 12 2.22 -6.97 19.13
CA GLU A 12 1.67 -6.38 20.37
C GLU A 12 2.41 -5.10 20.82
N GLN A 13 3.73 -5.06 20.65
CA GLN A 13 4.53 -3.88 20.99
C GLN A 13 4.28 -2.74 20.01
N LEU A 14 4.11 -3.08 18.73
CA LEU A 14 3.78 -2.10 17.71
C LEU A 14 2.39 -1.50 17.96
N LEU A 15 1.38 -2.30 18.30
CA LEU A 15 0.04 -1.80 18.65
C LEU A 15 0.05 -0.79 19.79
N THR A 16 0.91 -0.99 20.79
CA THR A 16 1.02 -0.06 21.92
C THR A 16 1.68 1.28 21.50
N LEU A 17 2.43 1.28 20.42
CA LEU A 17 3.21 2.44 19.95
C LEU A 17 2.63 3.08 18.69
N ILE A 18 1.69 2.45 18.01
CA ILE A 18 1.20 2.88 16.70
C ILE A 18 0.57 4.28 16.73
N ASP A 19 -0.09 4.62 17.83
CA ASP A 19 -0.64 5.97 18.06
C ASP A 19 0.43 7.06 18.12
N LYS A 20 1.69 6.69 18.41
CA LYS A 20 2.84 7.60 18.37
C LYS A 20 3.52 7.63 17.00
N PHE A 21 3.35 6.58 16.19
CA PHE A 21 3.92 6.51 14.85
C PHE A 21 3.12 7.36 13.86
N PHE A 22 1.79 7.30 13.87
CA PHE A 22 0.99 8.04 12.90
C PHE A 22 1.26 9.56 12.89
N PRO A 23 1.36 10.26 14.05
CA PRO A 23 1.71 11.69 14.06
C PRO A 23 3.09 12.02 13.47
N LEU A 24 3.98 11.03 13.33
CA LEU A 24 5.29 11.20 12.68
C LEU A 24 5.23 10.91 11.17
N ILE A 25 4.30 10.06 10.73
CA ILE A 25 4.16 9.59 9.34
C ILE A 25 3.23 10.52 8.54
N GLU A 26 2.16 11.01 9.15
CA GLU A 26 1.14 11.81 8.46
C GLU A 26 1.67 13.15 7.93
N PRO A 27 2.46 13.95 8.68
CA PRO A 27 2.86 15.27 8.21
C PRO A 27 3.70 15.24 6.92
N PRO A 28 4.72 14.37 6.76
CA PRO A 28 5.42 14.26 5.47
C PRO A 28 4.52 13.87 4.30
N ILE A 29 3.47 13.08 4.53
CA ILE A 29 2.54 12.64 3.49
C ILE A 29 1.58 13.77 3.09
N GLN A 30 1.02 14.46 4.08
CA GLN A 30 -0.04 15.46 3.90
C GLN A 30 0.49 16.86 3.56
N ASP A 31 1.80 17.07 3.69
CA ASP A 31 2.42 18.36 3.41
C ASP A 31 2.34 18.75 1.92
N GLN A 32 1.57 19.80 1.66
CA GLN A 32 1.48 20.48 0.37
C GLN A 32 2.39 21.72 0.27
N THR A 33 3.04 22.13 1.38
CA THR A 33 3.85 23.35 1.44
C THR A 33 5.28 23.15 0.96
N GLY A 34 5.71 21.90 0.78
CA GLY A 34 7.08 21.56 0.36
C GLY A 34 8.09 21.63 1.52
N ALA A 35 7.62 21.61 2.77
CA ALA A 35 8.46 21.61 3.96
C ALA A 35 9.26 20.31 4.13
N TYR A 36 8.75 19.19 3.60
CA TYR A 36 9.41 17.88 3.66
C TYR A 36 10.07 17.51 2.33
N ASP A 37 11.31 17.03 2.42
CA ASP A 37 12.10 16.55 1.29
C ASP A 37 11.60 15.20 0.74
N LEU A 38 12.08 14.83 -0.45
CA LEU A 38 11.69 13.58 -1.12
C LEU A 38 11.96 12.34 -0.25
N MET A 39 13.10 12.32 0.47
CA MET A 39 13.47 11.18 1.29
C MET A 39 12.50 10.98 2.46
N SER A 40 12.12 12.07 3.16
CA SER A 40 11.15 11.99 4.25
C SER A 40 9.79 11.48 3.77
N ARG A 41 9.34 11.96 2.59
CA ARG A 41 8.09 11.50 1.98
C ARG A 41 8.13 10.01 1.64
N ARG A 42 9.22 9.56 1.00
CA ARG A 42 9.42 8.13 0.66
C ARG A 42 9.44 7.24 1.90
N MET A 43 10.14 7.66 2.95
CA MET A 43 10.19 6.90 4.21
C MET A 43 8.81 6.84 4.86
N ALA A 44 8.09 7.96 4.95
CA ALA A 44 6.77 7.99 5.56
C ALA A 44 5.78 7.04 4.86
N VAL A 45 5.71 7.08 3.53
CA VAL A 45 4.85 6.18 2.75
C VAL A 45 5.32 4.74 2.86
N GLY A 46 6.64 4.49 2.82
CA GLY A 46 7.22 3.15 2.91
C GLY A 46 7.03 2.47 4.27
N LEU A 47 6.83 3.22 5.36
CA LEU A 47 6.55 2.65 6.68
C LEU A 47 5.13 2.10 6.80
N LEU A 48 4.18 2.57 6.00
CA LEU A 48 2.80 2.09 6.03
C LEU A 48 2.66 0.59 5.73
N PRO A 49 3.23 0.05 4.63
CA PRO A 49 3.21 -1.38 4.38
C PRO A 49 4.05 -2.18 5.38
N ASP A 50 5.16 -1.65 5.90
CA ASP A 50 5.93 -2.34 6.96
C ASP A 50 5.10 -2.52 8.24
N ILE A 51 4.33 -1.50 8.63
CA ILE A 51 3.38 -1.56 9.75
C ILE A 51 2.30 -2.59 9.46
N ALA A 52 1.75 -2.60 8.24
CA ALA A 52 0.74 -3.58 7.83
C ALA A 52 1.27 -5.02 7.91
N GLY A 53 2.48 -5.27 7.39
CA GLY A 53 3.12 -6.58 7.44
C GLY A 53 3.50 -7.04 8.86
N CYS A 54 3.86 -6.10 9.76
CA CYS A 54 4.12 -6.43 11.16
C CYS A 54 2.83 -6.77 11.93
N LEU A 55 1.75 -6.00 11.71
CA LEU A 55 0.47 -6.21 12.38
C LEU A 55 -0.34 -7.37 11.80
N GLY A 56 -0.10 -7.73 10.54
CA GLY A 56 -0.88 -8.73 9.83
C GLY A 56 -2.37 -8.35 9.82
N PRO A 57 -3.29 -9.29 10.11
CA PRO A 57 -4.74 -9.02 10.13
C PRO A 57 -5.17 -7.90 11.09
N GLN A 58 -4.37 -7.60 12.11
CA GLN A 58 -4.72 -6.57 13.10
C GLN A 58 -4.62 -5.15 12.54
N ILE A 59 -4.06 -4.96 11.34
CA ILE A 59 -4.05 -3.66 10.66
C ILE A 59 -5.46 -3.24 10.23
N VAL A 60 -6.45 -4.14 10.19
CA VAL A 60 -7.83 -3.84 9.78
C VAL A 60 -8.43 -2.64 10.52
N GLN A 61 -8.14 -2.51 11.82
CA GLN A 61 -8.62 -1.39 12.65
C GLN A 61 -8.04 -0.02 12.25
N TYR A 62 -6.94 -0.02 11.48
CA TYR A 62 -6.29 1.17 10.94
C TYR A 62 -6.39 1.26 9.42
N ALA A 63 -7.07 0.31 8.75
CA ALA A 63 -7.11 0.21 7.29
C ALA A 63 -7.65 1.50 6.66
N ASP A 64 -8.76 2.04 7.18
CA ASP A 64 -9.32 3.32 6.72
C ASP A 64 -8.29 4.43 6.76
N ARG A 65 -7.56 4.56 7.87
CA ARG A 65 -6.55 5.61 8.06
C ARG A 65 -5.41 5.46 7.06
N VAL A 66 -4.85 4.25 6.98
CA VAL A 66 -3.67 3.97 6.15
C VAL A 66 -4.01 4.07 4.66
N ILE A 67 -5.09 3.45 4.21
CA ILE A 67 -5.46 3.42 2.79
C ILE A 67 -5.86 4.82 2.30
N ASN A 68 -6.55 5.62 3.12
CA ASN A 68 -6.85 7.01 2.77
C ASN A 68 -5.59 7.89 2.65
N LEU A 69 -4.55 7.64 3.46
CA LEU A 69 -3.25 8.31 3.28
C LEU A 69 -2.59 7.92 1.95
N LEU A 70 -2.69 6.65 1.56
CA LEU A 70 -2.17 6.19 0.27
C LEU A 70 -2.95 6.79 -0.91
N PHE A 71 -4.28 6.87 -0.82
CA PHE A 71 -5.07 7.56 -1.84
C PHE A 71 -4.70 9.04 -1.94
N PHE A 72 -4.52 9.72 -0.81
CA PHE A 72 -4.04 11.10 -0.79
C PHE A 72 -2.70 11.26 -1.55
N VAL A 73 -1.77 10.31 -1.37
CA VAL A 73 -0.48 10.32 -2.08
C VAL A 73 -0.67 10.19 -3.59
N LEU A 74 -1.56 9.31 -4.03
CA LEU A 74 -1.76 9.03 -5.44
C LEU A 74 -2.53 10.15 -6.16
N GLU A 75 -3.47 10.80 -5.47
CA GLU A 75 -4.24 11.94 -5.97
C GLU A 75 -3.42 13.24 -5.99
N GLY A 76 -2.49 13.42 -5.05
CA GLY A 76 -1.67 14.62 -4.94
C GLY A 76 -0.61 14.78 -6.05
N GLU A 77 -0.03 15.97 -6.15
CA GLU A 77 1.09 16.27 -7.07
C GLU A 77 2.44 15.83 -6.48
N LEU A 78 2.56 14.54 -6.14
CA LEU A 78 3.78 13.97 -5.58
C LEU A 78 4.69 13.35 -6.65
N PRO A 79 6.01 13.32 -6.42
CA PRO A 79 6.96 12.68 -7.32
C PRO A 79 6.59 11.21 -7.59
N MET A 80 6.80 10.77 -8.83
CA MET A 80 6.44 9.43 -9.28
C MET A 80 7.01 8.33 -8.38
N GLU A 81 8.23 8.49 -7.86
CA GLU A 81 8.84 7.55 -6.90
C GLU A 81 8.00 7.35 -5.63
N VAL A 82 7.39 8.41 -5.09
CA VAL A 82 6.55 8.32 -3.89
C VAL A 82 5.22 7.62 -4.23
N LYS A 83 4.65 7.93 -5.40
CA LYS A 83 3.44 7.26 -5.89
C LYS A 83 3.67 5.78 -6.15
N THR A 84 4.82 5.40 -6.69
CA THR A 84 5.21 3.99 -6.89
C THR A 84 5.21 3.22 -5.57
N ILE A 85 5.76 3.80 -4.50
CA ILE A 85 5.74 3.16 -3.17
C ILE A 85 4.30 3.02 -2.66
N ALA A 86 3.47 4.05 -2.82
CA ALA A 86 2.07 3.99 -2.39
C ALA A 86 1.26 2.94 -3.17
N ILE A 87 1.50 2.78 -4.47
CA ILE A 87 0.91 1.73 -5.30
C ILE A 87 1.21 0.36 -4.69
N SER A 88 2.49 0.03 -4.48
CA SER A 88 2.91 -1.24 -3.87
C SER A 88 2.28 -1.45 -2.49
N ALA A 89 2.24 -0.39 -1.67
CA ALA A 89 1.68 -0.46 -0.32
C ALA A 89 0.20 -0.85 -0.32
N ILE A 90 -0.60 -0.36 -1.26
CA ILE A 90 -2.02 -0.74 -1.38
C ILE A 90 -2.16 -2.25 -1.58
N GLY A 91 -1.34 -2.83 -2.47
CA GLY A 91 -1.34 -4.27 -2.73
C GLY A 91 -0.95 -5.07 -1.49
N GLU A 92 0.11 -4.68 -0.81
CA GLU A 92 0.57 -5.35 0.41
C GLU A 92 -0.45 -5.27 1.56
N ILE A 93 -1.10 -4.12 1.75
CA ILE A 93 -2.16 -3.99 2.77
C ILE A 93 -3.34 -4.88 2.43
N CYS A 94 -3.73 -4.97 1.15
CA CYS A 94 -4.80 -5.87 0.71
C CYS A 94 -4.49 -7.33 1.05
N LEU A 95 -3.23 -7.77 1.00
CA LEU A 95 -2.84 -9.12 1.41
C LEU A 95 -2.96 -9.35 2.92
N ASN A 96 -2.88 -8.30 3.75
CA ASN A 96 -2.98 -8.41 5.20
C ASN A 96 -4.42 -8.37 5.71
N ILE A 97 -5.31 -7.64 5.04
CA ILE A 97 -6.73 -7.49 5.45
C ILE A 97 -7.72 -8.27 4.57
N GLU A 98 -7.27 -8.80 3.43
CA GLU A 98 -8.03 -9.67 2.53
C GLU A 98 -9.45 -9.16 2.22
N SER A 99 -10.50 -9.83 2.73
CA SER A 99 -11.91 -9.51 2.49
C SER A 99 -12.31 -8.13 2.99
N ASP A 100 -11.66 -7.65 4.06
CA ASP A 100 -11.89 -6.32 4.61
C ASP A 100 -11.36 -5.21 3.68
N PHE A 101 -10.67 -5.56 2.59
CA PHE A 101 -10.26 -4.62 1.55
C PHE A 101 -11.40 -4.21 0.60
N MET A 102 -12.52 -4.96 0.58
CA MET A 102 -13.62 -4.72 -0.36
C MET A 102 -14.15 -3.27 -0.43
N PRO A 103 -14.28 -2.52 0.68
CA PRO A 103 -14.69 -1.10 0.63
C PRO A 103 -13.75 -0.22 -0.21
N TYR A 104 -12.47 -0.56 -0.29
CA TYR A 104 -11.43 0.22 -0.99
C TYR A 104 -11.14 -0.30 -2.39
N PHE A 105 -11.70 -1.46 -2.77
CA PHE A 105 -11.35 -2.18 -4.00
C PHE A 105 -11.53 -1.32 -5.25
N ASN A 106 -12.72 -0.76 -5.47
CA ASN A 106 -13.02 -0.02 -6.70
C ASN A 106 -12.11 1.19 -6.87
N LYS A 107 -11.93 1.97 -5.80
CA LYS A 107 -11.06 3.16 -5.82
C LYS A 107 -9.60 2.75 -6.04
N SER A 108 -9.11 1.72 -5.35
CA SER A 108 -7.76 1.20 -5.56
C SER A 108 -7.51 0.79 -7.01
N MET A 109 -8.44 0.06 -7.61
CA MET A 109 -8.35 -0.36 -9.02
C MET A 109 -8.31 0.85 -9.98
N GLU A 110 -9.14 1.86 -9.74
CA GLU A 110 -9.12 3.11 -10.50
C GLU A 110 -7.75 3.80 -10.41
N MET A 111 -7.21 3.94 -9.20
CA MET A 111 -5.90 4.57 -8.98
C MET A 111 -4.75 3.80 -9.66
N LEU A 112 -4.80 2.46 -9.66
CA LEU A 112 -3.81 1.63 -10.38
C LEU A 112 -3.89 1.82 -11.90
N VAL A 113 -5.10 1.96 -12.46
CA VAL A 113 -5.27 2.26 -13.89
C VAL A 113 -4.71 3.64 -14.25
N LEU A 114 -5.02 4.66 -13.44
CA LEU A 114 -4.50 6.02 -13.63
C LEU A 114 -2.97 6.06 -13.52
N ALA A 115 -2.40 5.31 -12.59
CA ALA A 115 -0.96 5.13 -12.45
C ALA A 115 -0.34 4.52 -13.72
N GLY A 116 -0.96 3.45 -14.25
CA GLY A 116 -0.56 2.83 -15.51
C GLY A 116 -0.57 3.81 -16.68
N GLN A 117 -1.64 4.59 -16.84
CA GLN A 117 -1.77 5.61 -17.88
C GLN A 117 -0.71 6.70 -17.75
N SER A 118 -0.50 7.21 -16.54
CA SER A 118 0.53 8.23 -16.25
C SER A 118 1.93 7.74 -16.64
N SER A 119 2.23 6.45 -16.43
CA SER A 119 3.50 5.84 -16.86
C SER A 119 3.67 5.82 -18.40
N MET A 120 2.57 5.68 -19.14
CA MET A 120 2.57 5.67 -20.61
C MET A 120 2.81 7.07 -21.17
N GLU A 121 2.16 8.09 -20.61
CA GLU A 121 2.37 9.48 -21.00
C GLU A 121 3.83 9.90 -20.81
N LEU A 122 4.42 9.56 -19.66
CA LEU A 122 5.82 9.88 -19.38
C LEU A 122 6.80 9.17 -20.33
N THR A 123 6.46 7.95 -20.79
CA THR A 123 7.30 7.21 -21.74
C THR A 123 7.52 7.99 -23.04
N SER A 124 6.51 8.75 -23.47
CA SER A 124 6.61 9.56 -24.69
C SER A 124 7.50 10.80 -24.55
N GLN A 125 7.81 11.20 -23.31
CA GLN A 125 8.55 12.44 -22.99
C GLN A 125 10.02 12.18 -22.61
N ILE A 126 10.39 10.93 -22.29
CA ILE A 126 11.74 10.59 -21.84
C ILE A 126 12.68 10.31 -23.03
N ALA A 127 13.71 11.15 -23.18
CA ALA A 127 14.76 10.98 -24.19
C ALA A 127 15.96 10.13 -23.71
N VAL A 128 16.20 10.03 -22.39
CA VAL A 128 17.39 9.40 -21.80
C VAL A 128 17.06 8.04 -21.18
N ALA A 129 17.97 7.07 -21.32
CA ALA A 129 17.74 5.69 -20.88
C ALA A 129 17.63 5.52 -19.36
N GLU A 130 18.38 6.32 -18.58
CA GLU A 130 18.42 6.28 -17.12
C GLU A 130 17.05 6.62 -16.50
N ASP A 131 16.31 7.55 -17.11
CA ASP A 131 15.00 8.01 -16.61
C ASP A 131 13.88 6.97 -16.86
N ARG A 132 14.12 5.97 -17.72
CA ARG A 132 13.15 4.89 -17.97
C ARG A 132 13.00 3.94 -16.78
N ARG A 133 13.95 3.92 -15.85
CA ARG A 133 13.87 3.06 -14.65
C ARG A 133 12.66 3.41 -13.79
N ILE A 134 12.39 4.69 -13.58
CA ILE A 134 11.27 5.14 -12.75
C ILE A 134 9.93 4.67 -13.34
N ILE A 135 9.80 4.74 -14.67
CA ILE A 135 8.61 4.22 -15.38
C ILE A 135 8.50 2.71 -15.21
N HIS A 136 9.61 1.98 -15.39
CA HIS A 136 9.63 0.54 -15.24
C HIS A 136 9.21 0.12 -13.82
N ASP A 137 9.79 0.75 -12.80
CA ASP A 137 9.50 0.47 -11.39
C ASP A 137 8.02 0.77 -11.07
N MET A 138 7.46 1.86 -11.60
CA MET A 138 6.04 2.18 -11.44
C MET A 138 5.12 1.14 -12.12
N ARG A 139 5.47 0.68 -13.32
CA ARG A 139 4.70 -0.34 -14.04
C ARG A 139 4.75 -1.68 -13.32
N GLN A 140 5.94 -2.07 -12.85
CA GLN A 140 6.12 -3.28 -12.07
C GLN A 140 5.28 -3.22 -10.79
N ALA A 141 5.38 -2.13 -10.03
CA ALA A 141 4.57 -1.91 -8.84
C ALA A 141 3.06 -1.99 -9.13
N THR A 142 2.62 -1.41 -10.24
CA THR A 142 1.20 -1.45 -10.66
C THR A 142 0.74 -2.90 -10.93
N ILE A 143 1.52 -3.67 -11.68
CA ILE A 143 1.21 -5.07 -12.00
C ILE A 143 1.21 -5.93 -10.74
N ASP A 144 2.23 -5.79 -9.89
CA ASP A 144 2.34 -6.54 -8.64
C ASP A 144 1.18 -6.22 -7.71
N SER A 145 0.79 -4.95 -7.61
CA SER A 145 -0.36 -4.53 -6.79
C SER A 145 -1.67 -5.11 -7.30
N PHE A 146 -1.89 -5.18 -8.62
CA PHE A 146 -3.05 -5.87 -9.18
C PHE A 146 -3.07 -7.34 -8.78
N LEU A 147 -1.93 -8.03 -8.85
CA LEU A 147 -1.83 -9.44 -8.45
C LEU A 147 -2.10 -9.62 -6.96
N CYS A 148 -1.53 -8.75 -6.12
CA CYS A 148 -1.77 -8.75 -4.67
C CYS A 148 -3.26 -8.57 -4.35
N ILE A 149 -3.93 -7.59 -4.98
CA ILE A 149 -5.36 -7.35 -4.74
C ILE A 149 -6.20 -8.55 -5.19
N ILE A 150 -5.95 -9.08 -6.38
CA ILE A 150 -6.67 -10.25 -6.90
C ILE A 150 -6.48 -11.46 -5.97
N ASN A 151 -5.27 -11.69 -5.48
CA ASN A 151 -4.99 -12.80 -4.58
C ASN A 151 -5.61 -12.59 -3.19
N GLY A 152 -5.49 -11.40 -2.62
CA GLY A 152 -6.10 -11.07 -1.32
C GLY A 152 -7.61 -11.24 -1.32
N VAL A 153 -8.29 -10.81 -2.39
CA VAL A 153 -9.75 -10.98 -2.53
C VAL A 153 -10.15 -12.41 -2.90
N LYS A 154 -9.33 -13.17 -3.67
CA LYS A 154 -9.61 -14.58 -3.98
C LYS A 154 -9.42 -15.53 -2.81
N SER A 155 -8.47 -15.24 -1.91
CA SER A 155 -8.36 -15.97 -0.64
C SER A 155 -9.69 -16.00 0.10
N THR A 156 -10.51 -14.94 -0.01
CA THR A 156 -11.87 -14.88 0.53
C THR A 156 -12.80 -15.93 -0.09
N GLU A 157 -12.84 -16.05 -1.42
CA GLU A 157 -13.75 -16.97 -2.13
C GLU A 157 -13.36 -18.45 -1.89
N VAL A 158 -12.06 -18.73 -1.83
CA VAL A 158 -11.53 -20.07 -1.53
C VAL A 158 -11.69 -20.43 -0.05
N ALA A 159 -11.51 -19.48 0.87
CA ALA A 159 -11.74 -19.69 2.30
C ALA A 159 -13.21 -19.97 2.61
N MET A 160 -14.15 -19.21 2.02
CA MET A 160 -15.59 -19.46 2.16
C MET A 160 -15.99 -20.85 1.64
N THR A 161 -15.39 -21.28 0.52
CA THR A 161 -15.63 -22.61 -0.03
C THR A 161 -15.06 -23.71 0.89
N ALA A 162 -13.90 -23.49 1.50
CA ALA A 162 -13.29 -24.44 2.43
C ALA A 162 -14.09 -24.59 3.74
N GLU A 163 -14.60 -23.49 4.32
CA GLU A 163 -15.44 -23.51 5.52
C GLU A 163 -16.76 -24.26 5.29
N GLN A 164 -17.42 -24.05 4.14
CA GLN A 164 -18.65 -24.78 3.79
C GLN A 164 -18.45 -26.30 3.70
N HIS A 165 -17.31 -26.75 3.15
CA HIS A 165 -17.01 -28.18 3.09
C HIS A 165 -16.62 -28.75 4.47
N TYR A 166 -16.00 -27.95 5.33
CA TYR A 166 -15.66 -28.37 6.69
C TYR A 166 -16.92 -28.56 7.56
N GLU A 167 -17.89 -27.63 7.50
CA GLU A 167 -19.15 -27.76 8.25
C GLU A 167 -19.94 -29.02 7.85
N ILE A 168 -19.96 -29.37 6.56
CA ILE A 168 -20.60 -30.60 6.04
C ILE A 168 -19.95 -31.87 6.59
N LEU A 169 -18.66 -31.83 6.93
CA LEU A 169 -17.93 -32.98 7.47
C LEU A 169 -18.04 -33.13 8.99
N THR A 170 -18.55 -32.10 9.69
CA THR A 170 -18.72 -32.08 11.15
C THR A 170 -20.17 -32.19 11.63
N GLN A 171 -21.14 -32.33 10.71
CA GLN A 171 -22.53 -32.73 11.00
C GLN A 171 -22.74 -34.23 10.74
#